data_AF-A0AAN5D1U6-F1
#
_entry.id   AF-A0AAN5D1U6-F1
#
_cell.length_a   1.000
_cell.length_b   1.000
_cell.length_c   1.000
_cell.angle_alpha   90.00
_cell.angle_beta   90.00
_cell.angle_gamma   90.00
#
_symmetry.space_group_name_H-M   'P 1'
#
loop_
_entity.id
_entity.type
_entity.pdbx_description
1 polymer ?
#
loop_
_entity_poly.entity_id
_entity_poly.type
_entity_poly.pdbx_seq_one_letter_code
_entity_poly.pdbx_strand_id
1 'polypeptide(L)'
;LNPFDAPSKTSNVVLIVGGKKLHVSKELLTRHSPVFAAMFCNECGEDMGKDEETIDDVVDREFVDLLKVIHPGYSPFTQSSVSHIVKLG
;
A
#
# COMPACT_ATOMS: atom_id res chain seq x y z
N LEU A 1 -6.08 6.84 13.25
CA LEU A 1 -5.12 7.40 12.28
C LEU A 1 -4.95 6.39 11.16
N ASN A 2 -4.97 6.80 9.89
CA ASN A 2 -4.63 5.88 8.82
C ASN A 2 -3.10 5.80 8.73
N PRO A 3 -2.51 4.60 8.72
CA PRO A 3 -1.05 4.46 8.74
C PRO A 3 -0.39 4.92 7.43
N PHE A 4 -1.18 5.15 6.39
CA PHE A 4 -0.75 5.58 5.07
C PHE A 4 -0.79 7.11 4.88
N ASP A 5 -1.27 7.87 5.87
CA ASP A 5 -1.31 9.35 5.80
C ASP A 5 0.11 9.98 5.81
N ALA A 6 1.14 9.21 6.20
CA ALA A 6 2.52 9.66 6.25
C ALA A 6 3.46 8.68 5.51
N PRO A 7 4.55 9.17 4.90
CA PRO A 7 5.52 8.32 4.23
C PRO A 7 6.21 7.39 5.24
N SER A 8 6.35 6.11 4.85
CA SER A 8 7.15 5.12 5.57
C SER A 8 8.48 4.87 4.85
N LYS A 9 9.39 4.11 5.49
CA LYS A 9 10.68 3.73 4.87
C LYS A 9 10.54 2.95 3.56
N THR A 10 9.40 2.31 3.34
CA THR A 10 9.13 1.49 2.14
C THR A 10 8.15 2.15 1.19
N SER A 11 7.62 3.33 1.56
CA SER A 11 6.72 4.10 0.71
C SER A 11 7.51 4.78 -0.40
N ASN A 12 7.18 4.47 -1.64
CA ASN A 12 7.84 5.02 -2.84
C ASN A 12 6.83 5.53 -3.89
N VAL A 13 5.53 5.53 -3.56
CA VAL A 13 4.48 6.12 -4.38
C VAL A 13 3.36 6.66 -3.48
N VAL A 14 2.67 7.70 -3.95
CA VAL A 14 1.50 8.31 -3.31
C VAL A 14 0.28 8.01 -4.16
N LEU A 15 -0.70 7.33 -3.58
CA LEU A 15 -2.01 7.13 -4.22
C LEU A 15 -2.98 8.19 -3.73
N ILE A 16 -3.61 8.91 -4.65
CA ILE A 16 -4.68 9.87 -4.35
C ILE A 16 -6.01 9.15 -4.53
N VAL A 17 -6.68 8.86 -3.41
CA VAL A 17 -7.95 8.13 -3.39
C VAL A 17 -9.02 8.99 -2.74
N GLY A 18 -10.07 9.35 -3.49
CA GLY A 18 -11.13 10.23 -2.99
C GLY A 18 -10.59 11.56 -2.45
N GLY A 19 -9.53 12.10 -3.07
CA GLY A 19 -8.85 13.32 -2.66
C GLY A 19 -7.89 13.17 -1.46
N LYS A 20 -7.70 11.96 -0.93
CA LYS A 20 -6.74 11.68 0.16
C LYS A 20 -5.44 11.11 -0.39
N LYS A 21 -4.30 11.58 0.12
CA LYS A 21 -2.97 11.07 -0.22
C LYS A 21 -2.61 9.88 0.66
N LEU A 22 -2.28 8.75 0.05
CA LEU A 22 -1.89 7.51 0.72
C LEU A 22 -0.49 7.11 0.28
N HIS A 23 0.47 7.14 1.20
CA HIS A 23 1.85 6.76 0.95
C HIS A 23 2.03 5.25 1.03
N VAL A 24 2.28 4.60 -0.09
CA VAL A 24 2.34 3.13 -0.22
C VAL A 24 3.57 2.66 -0.99
N SER A 25 3.77 1.34 -1.02
CA SER A 25 4.90 0.74 -1.72
C SER A 25 4.44 0.08 -3.03
N LYS A 26 4.99 0.55 -4.16
CA LYS A 26 4.73 0.01 -5.50
C LYS A 26 5.01 -1.50 -5.54
N GLU A 27 6.12 -1.94 -4.95
CA GLU A 27 6.53 -3.35 -4.96
C GLU A 27 5.56 -4.27 -4.20
N LEU A 28 5.01 -3.81 -3.08
CA LEU A 28 4.03 -4.59 -2.33
C LEU A 28 2.69 -4.68 -3.08
N LEU A 29 2.26 -3.57 -3.68
CA LEU A 29 1.04 -3.53 -4.47
C LEU A 29 1.12 -4.42 -5.71
N THR A 30 2.21 -4.35 -6.48
CA THR A 30 2.39 -5.19 -7.67
C THR A 30 2.53 -6.66 -7.32
N ARG A 31 3.18 -6.98 -6.20
CA ARG A 31 3.31 -8.37 -5.72
C ARG A 31 1.96 -8.99 -5.37
N HIS A 32 1.06 -8.22 -4.76
CA HIS A 32 -0.20 -8.74 -4.23
C HIS A 32 -1.40 -8.51 -5.17
N SER A 33 -1.25 -7.70 -6.22
CA SER A 33 -2.31 -7.45 -7.19
C SER A 33 -1.74 -7.33 -8.62
N PRO A 34 -2.13 -8.23 -9.54
CA PRO A 34 -1.73 -8.12 -10.94
C PRO A 34 -2.32 -6.88 -11.61
N VAL A 35 -3.41 -6.32 -11.08
CA VAL A 35 -3.98 -5.04 -11.56
C VAL A 35 -3.02 -3.90 -11.30
N PHE A 36 -2.47 -3.81 -10.09
CA PHE A 36 -1.43 -2.82 -9.77
C PHE A 36 -0.16 -3.09 -10.56
N ALA A 37 0.24 -4.36 -10.73
CA ALA A 37 1.37 -4.71 -11.61
C ALA A 37 1.18 -4.17 -13.03
N ALA A 38 0.00 -4.33 -13.63
CA ALA A 38 -0.29 -3.81 -14.96
C ALA A 38 -0.32 -2.27 -14.98
N MET A 39 -1.01 -1.64 -14.02
CA MET A 39 -1.10 -0.17 -13.89
C MET A 39 0.30 0.46 -13.85
N PHE A 40 1.13 -0.03 -12.95
CA PHE A 40 2.48 0.45 -12.68
C PHE A 40 3.53 0.06 -13.72
N CYS A 41 3.30 -1.02 -14.47
CA CYS A 41 4.19 -1.47 -15.54
C CYS A 41 3.88 -0.75 -16.86
N ASN A 42 2.64 -0.35 -17.09
CA ASN A 42 2.27 0.46 -18.26
C ASN A 42 2.90 1.87 -18.19
N GLU A 43 3.12 2.40 -16.99
CA GLU A 43 3.86 3.65 -16.75
C GLU A 43 5.40 3.49 -16.82
N CYS A 44 5.91 2.26 -16.94
CA CYS A 44 7.35 1.95 -16.89
C CYS A 44 8.12 2.43 -18.15
N GLY A 45 7.41 2.91 -19.19
CA GLY A 45 8.00 3.28 -20.46
C GLY A 45 8.53 4.72 -20.56
N GLU A 46 7.86 5.69 -19.94
CA GLU A 46 8.09 7.11 -20.28
C GLU A 46 7.86 8.07 -19.07
N ASP A 47 7.29 7.56 -17.99
CA ASP A 47 6.74 8.37 -16.89
C ASP A 47 7.20 7.86 -15.52
N MET A 48 8.47 7.46 -15.40
CA MET A 48 9.11 7.10 -14.12
C MET A 48 9.29 8.28 -13.15
N GLY A 49 8.60 9.40 -13.37
CA GLY A 49 8.68 10.62 -12.56
C GLY A 49 7.39 10.96 -11.83
N LYS A 50 6.30 10.19 -12.01
CA LYS A 50 5.07 10.40 -11.24
C LYS A 50 5.15 9.61 -9.94
N ASP A 51 5.52 10.32 -8.88
CA ASP A 51 5.41 9.85 -7.51
C ASP A 51 3.96 9.85 -7.00
N GLU A 52 2.99 10.36 -7.79
CA GLU A 52 1.58 10.51 -7.42
C GLU A 52 0.65 9.93 -8.48
N GLU A 53 -0.24 9.03 -8.08
CA GLU A 53 -1.19 8.30 -8.93
C GLU A 53 -2.62 8.45 -8.38
N THR A 54 -3.57 8.90 -9.23
CA THR A 54 -4.95 9.19 -8.77
C THR A 54 -5.89 8.05 -9.14
N ILE A 55 -6.64 7.53 -8.17
CA ILE A 55 -7.64 6.49 -8.33
C ILE A 55 -9.01 7.06 -7.94
N ASP A 56 -9.83 7.35 -8.94
CA ASP A 56 -11.15 7.99 -8.75
C ASP A 56 -12.28 6.97 -8.49
N ASP A 57 -12.14 5.74 -8.99
CA ASP A 57 -13.20 4.72 -9.00
C ASP A 57 -13.18 3.79 -7.77
N VAL A 58 -12.74 4.27 -6.60
CA VAL A 58 -12.69 3.45 -5.36
C VAL A 58 -13.12 4.23 -4.12
N VAL A 59 -13.85 3.56 -3.23
CA VAL A 59 -14.25 4.12 -1.93
C VAL A 59 -13.03 4.15 -1.00
N ASP A 60 -12.74 5.31 -0.42
CA ASP A 60 -11.54 5.56 0.40
C ASP A 60 -11.35 4.53 1.52
N ARG A 61 -12.43 4.18 2.24
CA ARG A 61 -12.36 3.21 3.33
C ARG A 61 -12.05 1.80 2.86
N GLU A 62 -12.73 1.35 1.81
CA GLU A 62 -12.53 -0.01 1.27
C GLU A 62 -11.13 -0.17 0.71
N PHE A 63 -10.61 0.88 0.07
CA PHE A 63 -9.24 0.89 -0.43
C PHE A 63 -8.21 0.82 0.71
N VAL A 64 -8.42 1.59 1.78
CA VAL A 64 -7.55 1.54 2.97
C VAL A 64 -7.57 0.16 3.63
N ASP A 65 -8.73 -0.52 3.67
CA ASP A 65 -8.82 -1.87 4.21
C ASP A 65 -8.09 -2.89 3.33
N LEU A 66 -8.16 -2.77 2.00
CA LEU A 66 -7.34 -3.55 1.07
C LEU A 66 -5.84 -3.33 1.33
N LEU A 67 -5.40 -2.09 1.51
CA LEU A 67 -4.00 -1.77 1.81
C LEU A 67 -3.51 -2.41 3.11
N LYS A 68 -4.35 -2.49 4.15
CA LYS A 68 -4.00 -3.18 5.41
C LYS A 68 -3.80 -4.69 5.21
N VAL A 69 -4.53 -5.31 4.28
CA VAL A 69 -4.37 -6.73 3.93
C VAL A 69 -3.05 -6.96 3.18
N ILE A 70 -2.70 -6.06 2.25
CA ILE A 70 -1.48 -6.14 1.45
C ILE A 70 -0.23 -5.82 2.30
N HIS A 71 -0.37 -4.96 3.31
CA HIS A 71 0.71 -4.58 4.22
C HIS A 71 0.49 -5.19 5.62
N PRO A 72 0.84 -6.47 5.84
CA PRO A 72 0.56 -7.20 7.08
C PRO A 72 1.24 -6.64 8.36
N GLY A 73 2.01 -5.56 8.28
CA GLY A 73 2.60 -4.87 9.43
C GLY A 73 1.71 -3.80 10.09
N TYR A 74 0.56 -3.45 9.48
CA TYR A 74 -0.33 -2.41 10.01
C TYR A 74 -1.57 -2.95 10.72
N SER A 75 -1.75 -4.27 10.75
CA SER A 75 -2.68 -4.89 11.70
C SER A 75 -1.98 -5.02 13.05
N PRO A 76 -2.58 -4.58 14.17
CA PRO A 76 -2.00 -4.85 15.47
C PRO A 76 -1.94 -6.36 15.66
N PHE A 77 -0.73 -6.91 15.78
CA PHE A 77 -0.53 -8.31 16.17
C PHE A 77 -1.26 -8.52 17.50
N THR A 78 -2.40 -9.21 17.45
CA THR A 78 -3.14 -9.55 18.66
C THR A 78 -2.36 -10.63 19.40
N GLN A 79 -2.34 -10.57 20.73
CA GLN A 79 -1.49 -11.39 21.62
C GLN A 79 -1.48 -12.91 21.30
N SER A 80 -2.54 -13.42 20.67
CA SER A 80 -2.68 -14.80 20.21
C SER A 80 -1.80 -15.19 19.01
N SER A 81 -1.31 -14.25 18.20
CA SER A 81 -0.42 -14.51 17.05
C SER A 81 1.07 -14.39 17.41
N VAL A 82 1.38 -13.82 18.57
CA VAL A 82 2.75 -13.43 18.96
C VAL A 82 3.61 -14.65 19.32
N SER A 83 3.01 -15.73 19.84
CA SER A 83 3.75 -16.88 20.39
C SER A 83 4.66 -17.59 19.38
N HIS A 84 4.38 -17.49 18.07
CA HIS A 84 5.18 -18.14 17.04
C HIS A 84 6.31 -17.25 16.51
N ILE A 85 6.17 -15.92 16.63
CA ILE A 85 7.09 -14.94 16.05
C ILE A 85 8.28 -14.67 16.99
N VAL A 86 8.08 -14.76 18.31
CA VAL A 86 9.16 -14.53 19.31
C VAL A 86 10.27 -15.58 19.27
N LYS A 87 10.09 -16.69 18.55
CA LYS A 87 11.09 -17.77 18.46
C LYS A 87 12.16 -17.55 17.37
N LEU A 88 12.07 -16.47 16.61
CA LEU A 88 13.02 -16.14 15.54
C LEU A 88 13.95 -14.97 15.88
N GLY A 89 13.95 -14.50 17.13
CA GLY A 89 14.90 -13.52 17.67
C GLY A 89 16.09 -14.18 18.35
#